data_AF-A0A257V8K8-F1
#
_entry.id   AF-A0A257V8K8-F1
#
_cell.length_a   1.000
_cell.length_b   1.000
_cell.length_c   1.000
_cell.angle_alpha   90.00
_cell.angle_beta   90.00
_cell.angle_gamma   90.00
#
_symmetry.space_group_name_H-M   'P 1'
#
loop_
_entity.id
_entity.type
_entity.pdbx_description
1 polymer ?
#
loop_
_entity_poly.entity_id
_entity_poly.type
_entity_poly.pdbx_seq_one_letter_code
_entity_poly.pdbx_strand_id
1 'polypeptide(L)'
;MLDQIAGCVDSGSFTLEIDLRAGRVPVADAWTVEAVGTPTVNLVATAVAGHVNRLDLTVSGGTLLLDGNHLRPRILVKSLRFEAGKGITEASYRGRGIWRPIVWVFRGLATSALRKLEFRTDILSVLHGDVLNAKGAAAEAARGEPPIPPASSAPSRGPAFIDLVKEVRIHDSEFVAYGGRPLSFGPMIELHTASQSRKGTPVRVAITAGVFRPAREGQPEQFGVVGRVDGEIENGAIAFVGSRCTFSHGELREGAFQVGSPTGGTIEASLSAAALTLDLTAGELDVPGGPRVDVEAPSHFVVRDFRLRPDGQYSGIVDAELFGKAGRIQRDGVVVALSDVKLRTTGVAIANGRATGDVQLESKYRMDYPLVVRYPVAQVGERRVQLLFQGALATKLHLQDAGSGGEGTATGEYRFTVPWPPIEQAAFEVLRAKWIQDIPPVMRKVDFVIDPRRFGPCGGTCFLVSLDVTVEKKEAKGRLFRQICDAQGKADLVVDAASRSFLLRNVRIEPRCRGIVGWVVNFIGPLLTTTYNDVVLFQMPTDLPFTIESVDSGSDWIAIAGKVAWTSKASAAPPKPSP
;
A
#
# COMPACT_ATOMS: atom_id res chain seq x y z
N MET A 1 -1.48 -18.90 11.93
CA MET A 1 -1.26 -19.22 10.49
C MET A 1 -1.64 -20.67 10.19
N LEU A 2 -1.14 -21.66 10.95
CA LEU A 2 -1.61 -23.05 10.79
C LEU A 2 -3.14 -23.16 10.93
N ASP A 3 -3.77 -22.35 11.80
CA ASP A 3 -5.23 -22.25 11.90
C ASP A 3 -5.88 -21.74 10.61
N GLN A 4 -5.27 -20.76 9.94
CA GLN A 4 -5.77 -20.21 8.67
C GLN A 4 -5.61 -21.22 7.54
N ILE A 5 -4.44 -21.88 7.47
CA ILE A 5 -4.20 -23.00 6.54
C ILE A 5 -5.28 -24.06 6.73
N ALA A 6 -5.45 -24.56 7.96
CA ALA A 6 -6.43 -25.59 8.29
C ALA A 6 -7.87 -25.15 7.96
N GLY A 7 -8.24 -23.92 8.29
CA GLY A 7 -9.56 -23.35 8.01
C GLY A 7 -9.84 -23.11 6.52
N CYS A 8 -8.80 -23.07 5.68
CA CYS A 8 -8.93 -22.91 4.24
C CYS A 8 -9.02 -24.24 3.49
N VAL A 9 -8.63 -25.38 4.07
CA VAL A 9 -8.58 -26.65 3.33
C VAL A 9 -9.98 -27.11 2.94
N ASP A 10 -10.24 -27.31 1.64
CA ASP A 10 -11.39 -28.06 1.16
C ASP A 10 -11.05 -29.54 0.98
N SER A 11 -9.99 -29.83 0.22
CA SER A 11 -9.56 -31.20 -0.04
C SER A 11 -8.04 -31.28 -0.25
N GLY A 12 -7.43 -32.43 0.02
CA GLY A 12 -5.98 -32.60 -0.15
C GLY A 12 -5.39 -33.72 0.67
N SER A 13 -4.06 -33.75 0.72
CA SER A 13 -3.29 -34.70 1.53
C SER A 13 -2.21 -34.02 2.35
N PHE A 14 -2.04 -34.48 3.59
CA PHE A 14 -1.02 -34.03 4.51
C PHE A 14 -0.11 -35.19 4.89
N THR A 15 1.20 -34.97 4.84
CA THR A 15 2.21 -35.92 5.31
C THR A 15 2.96 -35.30 6.48
N LEU A 16 2.93 -35.97 7.63
CA LEU A 16 3.51 -35.46 8.87
C LEU A 16 4.39 -36.50 9.55
N GLU A 17 5.46 -36.02 10.17
CA GLU A 17 6.27 -36.76 11.15
C GLU A 17 6.07 -36.13 12.52
N ILE A 18 5.57 -36.90 13.48
CA ILE A 18 5.31 -36.43 14.84
C ILE A 18 6.32 -37.09 15.76
N ASP A 19 7.30 -36.32 16.22
CA ASP A 19 8.26 -36.78 17.22
C ASP A 19 7.60 -36.71 18.60
N LEU A 20 7.49 -37.85 19.27
CA LEU A 20 6.92 -37.94 20.61
C LEU A 20 8.01 -38.01 21.68
N ARG A 21 7.78 -37.35 22.81
CA ARG A 21 8.57 -37.55 24.03
C ARG A 21 8.01 -38.71 24.85
N ALA A 22 8.86 -39.29 25.70
CA ALA A 22 8.42 -40.25 26.68
C ALA A 22 7.35 -39.63 27.60
N GLY A 23 6.26 -40.35 27.84
CA GLY A 23 5.15 -39.86 28.64
C GLY A 23 3.92 -40.74 28.55
N ARG A 24 2.90 -40.39 29.32
CA ARG A 24 1.63 -41.13 29.41
C ARG A 24 0.46 -40.16 29.41
N VAL A 25 -0.54 -40.45 28.59
CA VAL A 25 -1.76 -39.65 28.48
C VAL A 25 -2.99 -40.57 28.47
N PRO A 26 -4.08 -40.20 29.16
CA PRO A 26 -5.34 -40.90 29.04
C PRO A 26 -5.95 -40.68 27.64
N VAL A 27 -6.48 -41.74 27.04
CA VAL A 27 -7.18 -41.68 25.74
C VAL A 27 -8.62 -42.20 25.80
N ALA A 28 -8.95 -42.97 26.84
CA ALA A 28 -10.30 -43.41 27.16
C ALA A 28 -10.42 -43.67 28.67
N ASP A 29 -11.64 -43.77 29.21
CA ASP A 29 -11.92 -43.95 30.65
C ASP A 29 -11.09 -45.06 31.32
N ALA A 30 -10.72 -46.09 30.56
CA ALA A 30 -9.96 -47.24 31.06
C ALA A 30 -8.53 -47.34 30.49
N TRP A 31 -8.13 -46.52 29.52
CA TRP A 31 -6.92 -46.71 28.72
C TRP A 31 -6.05 -45.47 28.58
N THR A 32 -4.74 -45.71 28.61
CA THR A 32 -3.69 -44.73 28.46
C THR A 32 -2.80 -45.07 27.26
N VAL A 33 -2.42 -44.05 26.50
CA VAL A 33 -1.32 -44.16 25.55
C VAL A 33 -0.02 -43.79 26.25
N GLU A 34 0.97 -44.66 26.15
CA GLU A 34 2.31 -44.48 26.67
C GLU A 34 3.31 -44.44 25.51
N ALA A 35 4.02 -43.33 25.37
CA ALA A 35 5.21 -43.24 24.53
C ALA A 35 6.43 -43.67 25.35
N VAL A 36 7.13 -44.71 24.90
CA VAL A 36 8.37 -45.20 25.52
C VAL A 36 9.56 -44.94 24.60
N GLY A 37 10.60 -44.31 25.14
CA GLY A 37 11.72 -43.77 24.37
C GLY A 37 11.30 -42.47 23.68
N THR A 38 11.66 -42.32 22.41
CA THR A 38 11.28 -41.18 21.57
C THR A 38 10.72 -41.68 20.24
N PRO A 39 9.49 -42.26 20.24
CA PRO A 39 8.90 -42.76 19.01
C PRO A 39 8.58 -41.61 18.05
N THR A 40 8.73 -41.87 16.76
CA THR A 40 8.27 -41.00 15.69
C THR A 40 7.03 -41.65 15.06
N VAL A 41 5.99 -40.85 14.86
CA VAL A 41 4.75 -41.26 14.22
C VAL A 41 4.68 -40.63 12.84
N ASN A 42 4.75 -41.44 11.78
CA ASN A 42 4.52 -40.97 10.42
C ASN A 42 3.03 -41.07 10.11
N LEU A 43 2.46 -39.96 9.67
CA LEU A 43 1.04 -39.77 9.49
C LEU A 43 0.76 -39.29 8.07
N VAL A 44 -0.12 -39.99 7.36
CA VAL A 44 -0.68 -39.51 6.09
C VAL A 44 -2.17 -39.31 6.28
N ALA A 45 -2.64 -38.08 6.11
CA ALA A 45 -4.04 -37.71 6.23
C ALA A 45 -4.59 -37.23 4.88
N THR A 46 -5.81 -37.63 4.54
CA THR A 46 -6.54 -37.12 3.37
C THR A 46 -7.76 -36.35 3.84
N ALA A 47 -7.90 -35.11 3.38
CA ALA A 47 -9.02 -34.24 3.67
C ALA A 47 -10.02 -34.19 2.50
N VAL A 48 -11.30 -34.18 2.83
CA VAL A 48 -12.41 -33.97 1.90
C VAL A 48 -13.46 -33.11 2.61
N ALA A 49 -13.92 -32.06 1.94
CA ALA A 49 -14.87 -31.10 2.49
C ALA A 49 -14.45 -30.57 3.88
N GLY A 50 -13.18 -30.19 4.04
CA GLY A 50 -12.65 -29.57 5.26
C GLY A 50 -12.45 -30.51 6.45
N HIS A 51 -12.65 -31.82 6.25
CA HIS A 51 -12.51 -32.82 7.30
C HIS A 51 -11.55 -33.93 6.88
N VAL A 52 -10.80 -34.47 7.85
CA VAL A 52 -9.96 -35.65 7.62
C VAL A 52 -10.87 -36.86 7.41
N ASN A 53 -10.88 -37.35 6.17
CA ASN A 53 -11.65 -38.51 5.75
C ASN A 53 -10.87 -39.82 5.98
N ARG A 54 -9.55 -39.77 5.85
CA ARG A 54 -8.67 -40.94 6.04
C ARG A 54 -7.40 -40.54 6.74
N LEU A 55 -6.92 -41.42 7.63
CA LEU A 55 -5.68 -41.26 8.37
C LEU A 55 -4.94 -42.60 8.43
N ASP A 56 -3.72 -42.61 7.91
CA ASP A 56 -2.79 -43.73 7.93
C ASP A 56 -1.62 -43.39 8.86
N LEU A 57 -1.46 -44.17 9.92
CA LEU A 57 -0.46 -43.95 10.97
C LEU A 57 0.53 -45.11 11.00
N THR A 58 1.83 -44.81 11.10
CA THR A 58 2.88 -45.79 11.35
C THR A 58 3.84 -45.30 12.43
N VAL A 59 4.34 -46.21 13.27
CA VAL A 59 5.23 -45.87 14.40
C VAL A 59 6.63 -46.45 14.16
N SER A 60 7.65 -45.61 14.27
CA SER A 60 9.08 -45.95 14.15
C SER A 60 9.90 -45.33 15.30
N GLY A 61 11.21 -45.64 15.38
CA GLY A 61 12.15 -44.98 16.31
C GLY A 61 11.96 -45.22 17.82
N GLY A 62 10.88 -45.89 18.22
CA GLY A 62 10.54 -46.12 19.62
C GLY A 62 9.32 -47.01 19.77
N THR A 63 8.52 -46.79 20.82
CA THR A 63 7.33 -47.61 21.06
C THR A 63 6.14 -46.79 21.54
N LEU A 64 5.00 -46.93 20.84
CA LEU A 64 3.71 -46.42 21.29
C LEU A 64 2.88 -47.59 21.84
N LEU A 65 2.54 -47.51 23.13
CA LEU A 65 1.82 -48.55 23.85
C LEU A 65 0.41 -48.08 24.20
N LEU A 66 -0.56 -48.95 24.01
CA LEU A 66 -1.87 -48.83 24.64
C LEU A 66 -1.87 -49.75 25.87
N ASP A 67 -2.12 -49.16 27.04
CA ASP A 67 -2.23 -49.85 28.33
C ASP A 67 -3.55 -49.49 29.01
N GLY A 68 -4.06 -50.36 29.88
CA GLY A 68 -5.18 -50.02 30.74
C GLY A 68 -5.98 -51.22 31.25
N ASN A 69 -7.06 -50.92 31.96
CA ASN A 69 -7.85 -51.92 32.65
C ASN A 69 -8.46 -52.92 31.65
N HIS A 70 -8.30 -54.22 31.95
CA HIS A 70 -8.72 -55.35 31.11
C HIS A 70 -7.99 -55.51 29.76
N LEU A 71 -6.94 -54.73 29.48
CA LEU A 71 -6.12 -54.83 28.28
C LEU A 71 -4.85 -55.65 28.55
N ARG A 72 -4.98 -56.98 28.64
CA ARG A 72 -3.84 -57.90 28.78
C ARG A 72 -3.72 -58.80 27.53
N PRO A 73 -2.59 -58.77 26.79
CA PRO A 73 -1.36 -58.00 27.06
C PRO A 73 -1.42 -56.52 26.65
N ARG A 74 -0.46 -55.73 27.15
CA ARG A 74 -0.18 -54.37 26.63
C ARG A 74 0.06 -54.41 25.12
N ILE A 75 -0.56 -53.49 24.40
CA ILE A 75 -0.58 -53.49 22.93
C ILE A 75 0.45 -52.51 22.42
N LEU A 76 1.39 -53.01 21.63
CA LEU A 76 2.37 -52.23 20.91
C LEU A 76 1.82 -51.89 19.53
N VAL A 77 1.48 -50.62 19.31
CA VAL A 77 0.91 -50.14 18.04
C VAL A 77 2.04 -49.97 17.03
N LYS A 78 1.91 -50.60 15.86
CA LYS A 78 2.85 -50.43 14.74
C LYS A 78 2.26 -49.59 13.61
N SER A 79 1.01 -49.85 13.25
CA SER A 79 0.28 -49.06 12.27
C SER A 79 -1.22 -49.12 12.50
N LEU A 80 -1.93 -48.07 12.08
CA LEU A 80 -3.39 -47.96 12.13
C LEU A 80 -3.88 -47.25 10.87
N ARG A 81 -5.02 -47.70 10.32
CA ARG A 81 -5.78 -47.00 9.29
C ARG A 81 -7.14 -46.65 9.83
N PHE A 82 -7.48 -45.37 9.81
CA PHE A 82 -8.77 -44.83 10.17
C PHE A 82 -9.47 -44.26 8.94
N GLU A 83 -10.77 -44.53 8.82
CA GLU A 83 -11.66 -43.93 7.83
C GLU A 83 -12.88 -43.31 8.54
N ALA A 84 -13.20 -42.07 8.20
CA ALA A 84 -14.36 -41.37 8.73
C ALA A 84 -15.65 -42.18 8.45
N GLY A 85 -16.51 -42.29 9.45
CA GLY A 85 -17.74 -43.10 9.40
C GLY A 85 -17.54 -44.62 9.54
N LYS A 86 -16.32 -45.14 9.35
CA LYS A 86 -16.00 -46.59 9.51
C LYS A 86 -15.14 -46.89 10.74
N GLY A 87 -14.44 -45.90 11.28
CA GLY A 87 -13.48 -46.10 12.38
C GLY A 87 -12.19 -46.74 11.89
N ILE A 88 -11.54 -47.55 12.75
CA ILE A 88 -10.30 -48.25 12.38
C ILE A 88 -10.61 -49.44 11.47
N THR A 89 -10.16 -49.36 10.22
CA THR A 89 -10.35 -50.38 9.18
C THR A 89 -9.19 -51.38 9.15
N GLU A 90 -7.96 -50.94 9.41
CA GLU A 90 -6.76 -51.79 9.47
C GLU A 90 -5.91 -51.46 10.69
N ALA A 91 -5.26 -52.47 11.28
CA ALA A 91 -4.37 -52.29 12.42
C ALA A 91 -3.28 -53.36 12.46
N SER A 92 -2.04 -52.94 12.73
CA SER A 92 -0.90 -53.83 12.99
C SER A 92 -0.36 -53.55 14.39
N TYR A 93 -0.26 -54.60 15.21
CA TYR A 93 0.17 -54.50 16.59
C TYR A 93 0.85 -55.77 17.08
N ARG A 94 1.56 -55.69 18.22
CA ARG A 94 2.15 -56.84 18.92
C ARG A 94 1.92 -56.76 20.43
N GLY A 95 1.79 -57.91 21.09
CA GLY A 95 1.81 -57.97 22.55
C GLY A 95 3.22 -57.73 23.10
N ARG A 96 3.34 -57.02 24.22
CA ARG A 96 4.61 -56.87 24.97
C ARG A 96 4.79 -58.00 26.00
N GLY A 97 6.00 -58.56 26.09
CA GLY A 97 6.38 -59.57 27.10
C GLY A 97 6.20 -61.03 26.68
N ILE A 98 5.89 -61.91 27.65
CA ILE A 98 5.74 -63.39 27.48
C ILE A 98 4.63 -63.74 26.46
N TRP A 99 3.73 -62.78 26.20
CA TRP A 99 2.61 -62.89 25.27
C TRP A 99 2.98 -62.65 23.79
N ARG A 100 4.26 -62.42 23.47
CA ARG A 100 4.76 -62.25 22.09
C ARG A 100 4.30 -63.34 21.08
N PRO A 101 4.24 -64.64 21.43
CA PRO A 101 3.80 -65.67 20.50
C PRO A 101 2.27 -65.90 20.45
N ILE A 102 1.47 -65.31 21.36
CA ILE A 102 0.04 -65.65 21.55
C ILE A 102 -0.90 -64.59 20.92
N VAL A 103 -0.40 -63.77 20.00
CA VAL A 103 -1.15 -62.62 19.44
C VAL A 103 -2.45 -63.03 18.72
N TRP A 104 -2.53 -64.25 18.16
CA TRP A 104 -3.73 -64.73 17.45
C TRP A 104 -4.96 -64.84 18.37
N VAL A 105 -4.79 -65.26 19.62
CA VAL A 105 -5.88 -65.45 20.60
C VAL A 105 -6.44 -64.13 21.11
N PHE A 106 -5.60 -63.09 21.22
CA PHE A 106 -5.98 -61.78 21.74
C PHE A 106 -6.37 -60.77 20.65
N ARG A 107 -6.40 -61.19 19.38
CA ARG A 107 -6.70 -60.33 18.23
C ARG A 107 -8.06 -59.64 18.36
N GLY A 108 -9.07 -60.34 18.88
CA GLY A 108 -10.42 -59.77 19.08
C GLY A 108 -10.43 -58.64 20.11
N LEU A 109 -9.80 -58.84 21.27
CA LEU A 109 -9.71 -57.85 22.35
C LEU A 109 -8.87 -56.64 21.94
N ALA A 110 -7.72 -56.88 21.31
CA ALA A 110 -6.83 -55.82 20.84
C ALA A 110 -7.49 -54.96 19.74
N THR A 111 -8.16 -55.59 18.79
CA THR A 111 -8.91 -54.87 17.74
C THR A 111 -10.11 -54.12 18.33
N SER A 112 -10.83 -54.71 19.28
CA SER A 112 -11.92 -54.02 19.99
C SER A 112 -11.41 -52.79 20.73
N ALA A 113 -10.24 -52.88 21.37
CA ALA A 113 -9.66 -51.76 22.09
C ALA A 113 -9.19 -50.63 21.17
N LEU A 114 -8.47 -50.97 20.11
CA LEU A 114 -8.10 -49.98 19.11
C LEU A 114 -9.33 -49.28 18.52
N ARG A 115 -10.42 -50.02 18.25
CA ARG A 115 -11.67 -49.44 17.72
C ARG A 115 -12.38 -48.44 18.64
N LYS A 116 -12.08 -48.39 19.95
CA LYS A 116 -12.62 -47.33 20.83
C LYS A 116 -11.68 -46.13 20.98
N LEU A 117 -10.54 -46.11 20.29
CA LEU A 117 -9.74 -44.90 20.16
C LEU A 117 -10.50 -43.90 19.29
N GLU A 118 -10.70 -42.71 19.82
CA GLU A 118 -11.31 -41.60 19.10
C GLU A 118 -10.21 -40.78 18.44
N PHE A 119 -10.22 -40.69 17.12
CA PHE A 119 -9.29 -39.85 16.36
C PHE A 119 -9.89 -38.47 16.15
N ARG A 120 -9.03 -37.44 16.22
CA ARG A 120 -9.42 -36.11 15.80
C ARG A 120 -9.50 -36.06 14.27
N THR A 121 -10.59 -35.49 13.78
CA THR A 121 -10.86 -35.36 12.34
C THR A 121 -10.77 -33.92 11.85
N ASP A 122 -10.55 -32.96 12.75
CA ASP A 122 -10.26 -31.59 12.38
C ASP A 122 -8.80 -31.46 11.92
N ILE A 123 -8.61 -30.74 10.82
CA ILE A 123 -7.30 -30.63 10.15
C ILE A 123 -6.29 -29.91 11.05
N LEU A 124 -6.73 -28.92 11.82
CA LEU A 124 -5.85 -28.17 12.72
C LEU A 124 -5.20 -29.06 13.76
N SER A 125 -5.98 -29.89 14.46
CA SER A 125 -5.43 -30.82 15.45
C SER A 125 -4.46 -31.80 14.80
N VAL A 126 -4.76 -32.29 13.58
CA VAL A 126 -3.84 -33.16 12.83
C VAL A 126 -2.53 -32.44 12.47
N LEU A 127 -2.58 -31.19 12.00
CA LEU A 127 -1.38 -30.38 11.72
C LEU A 127 -0.54 -30.09 12.96
N HIS A 128 -1.16 -30.00 14.14
CA HIS A 128 -0.46 -29.88 15.43
C HIS A 128 0.01 -31.22 16.01
N GLY A 129 -0.29 -32.34 15.35
CA GLY A 129 0.02 -33.68 15.83
C GLY A 129 -0.86 -34.19 16.97
N ASP A 130 -1.94 -33.46 17.32
CA ASP A 130 -2.94 -33.87 18.31
C ASP A 130 -3.97 -34.83 17.67
N VAL A 131 -3.54 -36.06 17.39
CA VAL A 131 -4.34 -37.01 16.59
C VAL A 131 -5.37 -37.83 17.37
N LEU A 132 -5.23 -37.93 18.69
CA LEU A 132 -6.10 -38.73 19.55
C LEU A 132 -6.91 -37.83 20.47
N ASN A 133 -8.21 -38.11 20.58
CA ASN A 133 -9.08 -37.43 21.53
C ASN A 133 -9.05 -38.14 22.89
N ALA A 134 -9.00 -37.36 23.97
CA ALA A 134 -9.25 -37.88 25.31
C ALA A 134 -10.76 -37.79 25.56
N LYS A 135 -11.42 -38.94 25.74
CA LYS A 135 -12.85 -38.96 26.06
C LYS A 135 -13.09 -38.26 27.40
N GLY A 136 -13.79 -37.13 27.36
CA GLY A 136 -14.03 -36.23 28.49
C GLY A 136 -14.03 -34.74 28.12
N ALA A 137 -13.40 -34.35 27.00
CA ALA A 137 -13.31 -32.95 26.58
C ALA A 137 -14.55 -32.41 25.80
N ALA A 138 -15.45 -33.29 25.35
CA ALA A 138 -16.60 -32.91 24.52
C ALA A 138 -17.90 -32.63 25.31
N ALA A 139 -17.93 -32.85 26.63
CA ALA A 139 -19.19 -32.80 27.40
C ALA A 139 -19.60 -31.38 27.89
N GLU A 140 -18.72 -30.37 27.81
CA GLU A 140 -18.99 -29.05 28.39
C GLU A 140 -19.49 -27.98 27.39
N ALA A 141 -19.47 -28.26 26.08
CA ALA A 141 -19.90 -27.28 25.07
C ALA A 141 -21.41 -27.32 24.74
N ALA A 142 -22.18 -28.25 25.32
CA ALA A 142 -23.57 -28.53 24.90
C ALA A 142 -24.66 -28.23 25.96
N ARG A 143 -24.37 -27.49 27.03
CA ARG A 143 -25.42 -27.01 27.95
C ARG A 143 -25.49 -25.50 27.92
N GLY A 144 -26.43 -24.99 27.13
CA GLY A 144 -26.85 -23.61 27.18
C GLY A 144 -27.54 -23.32 28.51
N GLU A 145 -26.89 -22.52 29.35
CA GLU A 145 -27.53 -21.80 30.45
C GLU A 145 -26.80 -20.46 30.65
N PRO A 146 -27.49 -19.34 30.92
CA PRO A 146 -26.90 -18.00 30.90
C PRO A 146 -26.01 -17.73 32.13
N PRO A 147 -25.05 -16.79 32.04
CA PRO A 147 -23.96 -16.66 33.00
C PRO A 147 -24.37 -15.90 34.28
N ILE A 148 -24.04 -16.48 35.43
CA ILE A 148 -23.77 -15.73 36.67
C ILE A 148 -22.29 -15.99 37.00
N PRO A 149 -21.44 -14.95 37.15
CA PRO A 149 -20.02 -15.15 37.43
C PRO A 149 -19.82 -15.50 38.90
N PRO A 150 -18.88 -16.42 39.21
CA PRO A 150 -17.69 -15.91 39.89
C PRO A 150 -16.37 -16.61 39.49
N ALA A 151 -15.29 -15.85 39.72
CA ALA A 151 -13.91 -16.27 39.97
C ALA A 151 -13.23 -17.22 38.95
N SER A 152 -12.30 -16.61 38.23
CA SER A 152 -11.23 -17.23 37.45
C SER A 152 -10.49 -18.32 38.24
N SER A 153 -10.87 -19.58 38.00
CA SER A 153 -9.94 -20.70 37.96
C SER A 153 -10.26 -21.47 36.68
N ALA A 154 -9.48 -21.22 35.63
CA ALA A 154 -9.55 -22.03 34.41
C ALA A 154 -9.49 -23.52 34.81
N PRO A 155 -10.43 -24.37 34.37
CA PRO A 155 -10.38 -25.79 34.68
C PRO A 155 -9.04 -26.34 34.22
N SER A 156 -8.30 -26.99 35.13
CA SER A 156 -7.01 -27.58 34.84
C SER A 156 -7.17 -28.59 33.70
N ARG A 157 -6.71 -28.23 32.50
CA ARG A 157 -6.71 -29.10 31.33
C ARG A 157 -5.92 -30.36 31.70
N GLY A 158 -6.59 -31.51 31.77
CA GLY A 158 -5.92 -32.78 32.00
C GLY A 158 -4.92 -33.09 30.88
N PRO A 159 -3.93 -33.97 31.12
CA PRO A 159 -2.92 -34.32 30.12
C PRO A 159 -3.58 -34.87 28.85
N ALA A 160 -3.22 -34.32 27.69
CA ALA A 160 -3.75 -34.63 26.36
C ALA A 160 -2.64 -35.12 25.42
N PHE A 161 -2.99 -35.68 24.25
CA PHE A 161 -1.98 -36.26 23.35
C PHE A 161 -0.94 -35.23 22.87
N ILE A 162 -1.35 -33.97 22.66
CA ILE A 162 -0.43 -32.85 22.41
C ILE A 162 0.68 -32.69 23.47
N ASP A 163 0.49 -33.18 24.71
CA ASP A 163 1.51 -33.18 25.77
C ASP A 163 2.60 -34.24 25.57
N LEU A 164 2.41 -35.18 24.65
CA LEU A 164 3.45 -36.10 24.18
C LEU A 164 4.20 -35.56 22.96
N VAL A 165 3.61 -34.62 22.21
CA VAL A 165 4.24 -34.07 21.00
C VAL A 165 5.46 -33.24 21.40
N LYS A 166 6.62 -33.55 20.82
CA LYS A 166 7.85 -32.76 20.96
C LYS A 166 7.97 -31.79 19.78
N GLU A 167 7.77 -32.30 18.58
CA GLU A 167 7.88 -31.57 17.32
C GLU A 167 7.01 -32.27 16.28
N VAL A 168 6.37 -31.48 15.42
CA VAL A 168 5.71 -31.97 14.21
C VAL A 168 6.45 -31.41 13.01
N ARG A 169 6.81 -32.27 12.07
CA ARG A 169 7.31 -31.87 10.76
C ARG A 169 6.26 -32.19 9.71
N ILE A 170 6.02 -31.23 8.82
CA ILE A 170 5.05 -31.35 7.72
C ILE A 170 5.87 -31.39 6.43
N HIS A 171 5.58 -32.34 5.56
CA HIS A 171 6.29 -32.54 4.30
C HIS A 171 5.29 -32.76 3.17
N ASP A 172 5.67 -32.36 1.96
CA ASP A 172 5.01 -32.74 0.69
C ASP A 172 3.48 -32.80 0.77
N SER A 173 2.88 -31.78 1.37
CA SER A 173 1.43 -31.72 1.58
C SER A 173 0.83 -30.80 0.54
N GLU A 174 -0.25 -31.20 -0.11
CA GLU A 174 -0.93 -30.40 -1.14
C GLU A 174 -2.42 -30.38 -0.85
N PHE A 175 -3.03 -29.21 -0.96
CA PHE A 175 -4.46 -29.05 -0.80
C PHE A 175 -5.04 -27.94 -1.68
N VAL A 176 -6.33 -28.09 -1.95
CA VAL A 176 -7.18 -27.07 -2.56
C VAL A 176 -7.86 -26.29 -1.45
N ALA A 177 -7.84 -24.98 -1.55
CA ALA A 177 -8.51 -24.13 -0.59
C ALA A 177 -9.99 -23.92 -0.95
N TYR A 178 -10.87 -23.91 0.05
CA TYR A 178 -12.24 -23.40 -0.05
C TYR A 178 -12.21 -22.00 -0.62
N GLY A 179 -13.16 -21.68 -1.50
CA GLY A 179 -13.40 -20.31 -1.92
C GLY A 179 -13.97 -19.43 -0.79
N GLY A 180 -13.68 -18.14 -0.85
CA GLY A 180 -14.11 -17.13 0.13
C GLY A 180 -13.43 -17.22 1.50
N ARG A 181 -12.31 -17.95 1.62
CA ARG A 181 -11.57 -18.10 2.87
C ARG A 181 -10.30 -17.24 2.88
N PRO A 182 -9.97 -16.59 4.01
CA PRO A 182 -8.77 -15.76 4.11
C PRO A 182 -7.50 -16.60 4.33
N LEU A 183 -6.52 -16.37 3.47
CA LEU A 183 -5.12 -16.77 3.61
C LEU A 183 -4.29 -15.51 3.86
N SER A 184 -3.83 -15.32 5.10
CA SER A 184 -3.00 -14.17 5.46
C SER A 184 -1.53 -14.57 5.61
N PHE A 185 -0.63 -13.83 4.97
CA PHE A 185 0.81 -14.01 5.10
C PHE A 185 1.37 -12.84 5.93
N GLY A 186 1.23 -12.96 7.25
CA GLY A 186 1.58 -11.88 8.17
C GLY A 186 0.66 -10.66 8.04
N PRO A 187 1.09 -9.46 8.47
CA PRO A 187 0.28 -8.24 8.39
C PRO A 187 0.24 -7.63 6.97
N MET A 188 1.06 -8.14 6.04
CA MET A 188 1.32 -7.49 4.76
C MET A 188 0.40 -7.97 3.64
N ILE A 189 -0.01 -9.24 3.67
CA ILE A 189 -0.82 -9.82 2.59
C ILE A 189 -1.99 -10.56 3.20
N GLU A 190 -3.17 -10.23 2.73
CA GLU A 190 -4.41 -10.94 3.01
C GLU A 190 -5.07 -11.30 1.68
N LEU A 191 -5.17 -12.59 1.37
CA LEU A 191 -5.77 -13.10 0.15
C LEU A 191 -7.06 -13.84 0.50
N HIS A 192 -8.17 -13.51 -0.13
CA HIS A 192 -9.39 -14.30 -0.04
C HIS A 192 -9.53 -15.11 -1.32
N THR A 193 -9.50 -16.42 -1.16
CA THR A 193 -9.60 -17.39 -2.25
C THR A 193 -10.88 -17.20 -3.06
N ALA A 194 -10.87 -17.49 -4.36
CA ALA A 194 -12.06 -17.26 -5.16
C ALA A 194 -13.21 -18.25 -4.88
N SER A 195 -14.39 -17.73 -4.51
CA SER A 195 -15.63 -18.52 -4.30
C SER A 195 -16.11 -19.23 -5.57
N GLN A 196 -15.94 -18.57 -6.72
CA GLN A 196 -16.19 -19.12 -8.04
C GLN A 196 -15.03 -18.69 -8.94
N SER A 197 -14.12 -19.61 -9.25
CA SER A 197 -13.01 -19.29 -10.15
C SER A 197 -13.55 -18.98 -11.54
N ARG A 198 -13.16 -17.82 -12.09
CA ARG A 198 -13.52 -17.40 -13.45
C ARG A 198 -12.89 -18.32 -14.49
N LYS A 199 -11.69 -18.85 -14.21
CA LYS A 199 -10.96 -19.80 -15.05
C LYS A 199 -11.14 -21.27 -14.63
N GLY A 200 -11.93 -21.54 -13.58
CA GLY A 200 -12.15 -22.89 -13.05
C GLY A 200 -10.97 -23.48 -12.25
N THR A 201 -9.96 -22.68 -11.89
CA THR A 201 -8.78 -23.13 -11.13
C THR A 201 -8.85 -22.61 -9.71
N PRO A 202 -9.21 -23.44 -8.71
CA PRO A 202 -9.21 -23.03 -7.32
C PRO A 202 -7.79 -22.78 -6.82
N VAL A 203 -7.66 -22.04 -5.72
CA VAL A 203 -6.36 -21.81 -5.09
C VAL A 203 -5.78 -23.12 -4.60
N ARG A 204 -4.58 -23.45 -5.08
CA ARG A 204 -3.79 -24.61 -4.64
C ARG A 204 -2.70 -24.13 -3.72
N VAL A 205 -2.52 -24.86 -2.62
CA VAL A 205 -1.46 -24.62 -1.65
C VAL A 205 -0.69 -25.91 -1.45
N ALA A 206 0.63 -25.83 -1.53
CA ALA A 206 1.52 -26.93 -1.21
C ALA A 206 2.44 -26.52 -0.06
N ILE A 207 2.53 -27.33 0.99
CA ILE A 207 3.51 -27.17 2.06
C ILE A 207 4.68 -28.10 1.73
N THR A 208 5.81 -27.50 1.37
CA THR A 208 7.05 -28.24 1.09
C THR A 208 7.72 -28.68 2.38
N ALA A 209 7.77 -27.78 3.37
CA ALA A 209 8.30 -28.07 4.68
C ALA A 209 7.57 -27.24 5.74
N GLY A 210 7.21 -27.87 6.85
CA GLY A 210 6.67 -27.19 8.02
C GLY A 210 7.26 -27.77 9.30
N VAL A 211 7.37 -26.94 10.32
CA VAL A 211 7.75 -27.35 11.67
C VAL A 211 6.81 -26.68 12.65
N PHE A 212 6.32 -27.45 13.63
CA PHE A 212 5.52 -26.97 14.74
C PHE A 212 6.07 -27.53 16.05
N ARG A 213 6.21 -26.68 17.07
CA ARG A 213 6.59 -27.05 18.43
C ARG A 213 5.61 -26.42 19.42
N PRO A 214 4.87 -27.24 20.20
CA PRO A 214 3.89 -26.72 21.14
C PRO A 214 4.56 -25.94 22.28
N ALA A 215 3.86 -24.93 22.81
CA ALA A 215 4.32 -24.14 23.95
C ALA A 215 4.53 -25.01 25.21
N ARG A 216 5.68 -24.87 25.88
CA ARG A 216 6.00 -25.63 27.11
C ARG A 216 7.04 -24.96 27.99
N GLU A 217 6.92 -25.16 29.30
CA GLU A 217 7.96 -24.83 30.30
C GLU A 217 8.47 -23.38 30.19
N GLY A 218 7.57 -22.44 29.88
CA GLY A 218 7.91 -21.03 29.66
C GLY A 218 8.44 -20.69 28.27
N GLN A 219 8.62 -21.68 27.39
CA GLN A 219 8.89 -21.46 25.97
C GLN A 219 7.57 -21.25 25.21
N PRO A 220 7.48 -20.19 24.39
CA PRO A 220 6.33 -19.97 23.52
C PRO A 220 6.25 -21.06 22.44
N GLU A 221 5.07 -21.19 21.86
CA GLU A 221 4.85 -22.01 20.66
C GLU A 221 5.73 -21.49 19.51
N GLN A 222 6.32 -22.40 18.74
CA GLN A 222 7.10 -22.08 17.56
C GLN A 222 6.49 -22.76 16.34
N PHE A 223 6.41 -22.03 15.24
CA PHE A 223 6.01 -22.61 13.96
C PHE A 223 6.79 -21.98 12.81
N GLY A 224 6.95 -22.74 11.73
CA GLY A 224 7.51 -22.27 10.48
C GLY A 224 6.98 -23.12 9.33
N VAL A 225 6.56 -22.48 8.25
CA VAL A 225 5.99 -23.14 7.08
C VAL A 225 6.59 -22.51 5.83
N VAL A 226 7.08 -23.36 4.93
CA VAL A 226 7.54 -23.01 3.59
C VAL A 226 6.68 -23.77 2.59
N GLY A 227 6.18 -23.06 1.59
CA GLY A 227 5.26 -23.66 0.64
C GLY A 227 5.09 -22.86 -0.63
N ARG A 228 4.14 -23.32 -1.44
CA ARG A 228 3.71 -22.73 -2.69
C ARG A 228 2.23 -22.40 -2.65
N VAL A 229 1.84 -21.35 -3.36
CA VAL A 229 0.45 -20.93 -3.48
C VAL A 229 0.21 -20.38 -4.88
N ASP A 230 -0.80 -20.92 -5.55
CA ASP A 230 -1.11 -20.60 -6.95
C ASP A 230 -2.63 -20.54 -7.14
N GLY A 231 -3.12 -19.54 -7.88
CA GLY A 231 -4.52 -19.47 -8.28
C GLY A 231 -5.15 -18.09 -8.27
N GLU A 232 -6.45 -18.07 -8.50
CA GLU A 232 -7.27 -16.86 -8.50
C GLU A 232 -7.69 -16.44 -7.10
N ILE A 233 -7.60 -15.15 -6.85
CA ILE A 233 -7.95 -14.49 -5.60
C ILE A 233 -9.16 -13.59 -5.91
N GLU A 234 -10.22 -13.71 -5.12
CA GLU A 234 -11.43 -12.94 -5.32
C GLU A 234 -11.27 -11.52 -4.77
N ASN A 235 -10.72 -11.36 -3.57
CA ASN A 235 -10.42 -10.05 -3.02
C ASN A 235 -9.32 -10.14 -1.96
N GLY A 236 -8.89 -9.00 -1.45
CA GLY A 236 -7.88 -8.98 -0.40
C GLY A 236 -7.27 -7.63 -0.19
N ALA A 237 -6.18 -7.64 0.57
CA ALA A 237 -5.38 -6.46 0.84
C ALA A 237 -3.89 -6.79 0.71
N ILE A 238 -3.14 -5.84 0.19
CA ILE A 238 -1.68 -5.86 0.16
C ILE A 238 -1.16 -4.57 0.79
N ALA A 239 -0.17 -4.70 1.65
CA ALA A 239 0.55 -3.61 2.24
C ALA A 239 2.04 -3.70 1.86
N PHE A 240 2.54 -2.59 1.32
CA PHE A 240 3.96 -2.34 1.11
C PHE A 240 4.40 -1.27 2.11
N VAL A 241 5.71 -1.02 2.26
CA VAL A 241 6.17 0.08 3.11
C VAL A 241 5.50 1.40 2.69
N GLY A 242 4.71 2.00 3.60
CA GLY A 242 3.99 3.27 3.37
C GLY A 242 2.68 3.17 2.57
N SER A 243 2.36 2.00 2.02
CA SER A 243 1.21 1.80 1.13
C SER A 243 0.30 0.67 1.61
N ARG A 244 -1.01 0.82 1.45
CA ARG A 244 -1.98 -0.26 1.67
C ARG A 244 -3.10 -0.14 0.66
N CYS A 245 -3.30 -1.20 -0.13
CA CYS A 245 -4.33 -1.27 -1.14
C CYS A 245 -5.22 -2.49 -0.92
N THR A 246 -6.50 -2.34 -1.18
CA THR A 246 -7.45 -3.43 -1.34
C THR A 246 -7.70 -3.69 -2.81
N PHE A 247 -8.02 -4.94 -3.15
CA PHE A 247 -8.29 -5.36 -4.51
C PHE A 247 -9.55 -6.24 -4.57
N SER A 248 -10.25 -6.22 -5.71
CA SER A 248 -11.46 -7.03 -5.98
C SER A 248 -11.22 -8.17 -6.97
N HIS A 249 -9.98 -8.34 -7.40
CA HIS A 249 -9.54 -9.52 -8.11
C HIS A 249 -8.02 -9.59 -8.06
N GLY A 250 -7.47 -10.79 -7.97
CA GLY A 250 -6.05 -11.02 -8.11
C GLY A 250 -5.73 -12.38 -8.70
N GLU A 251 -4.52 -12.53 -9.21
CA GLU A 251 -3.97 -13.80 -9.65
C GLU A 251 -2.51 -13.88 -9.19
N LEU A 252 -2.16 -15.00 -8.58
CA LEU A 252 -0.79 -15.30 -8.15
C LEU A 252 -0.29 -16.53 -8.92
N ARG A 253 0.87 -16.37 -9.57
CA ARG A 253 1.51 -17.43 -10.37
C ARG A 253 2.91 -17.75 -9.89
N GLU A 254 3.16 -19.05 -9.77
CA GLU A 254 4.36 -19.64 -9.19
C GLU A 254 4.69 -19.02 -7.82
N GLY A 255 3.66 -18.86 -6.99
CA GLY A 255 3.80 -18.28 -5.67
C GLY A 255 4.57 -19.20 -4.73
N ALA A 256 5.52 -18.66 -3.98
CA ALA A 256 6.24 -19.33 -2.92
C ALA A 256 6.22 -18.44 -1.67
N PHE A 257 5.89 -19.03 -0.52
CA PHE A 257 5.79 -18.32 0.75
C PHE A 257 6.66 -18.98 1.81
N GLN A 258 7.10 -18.15 2.76
CA GLN A 258 7.68 -18.59 4.01
C GLN A 258 7.06 -17.76 5.12
N VAL A 259 6.49 -18.43 6.12
CA VAL A 259 5.87 -17.79 7.29
C VAL A 259 6.32 -18.52 8.53
N GLY A 260 6.73 -17.79 9.57
CA GLY A 260 7.08 -18.41 10.83
C GLY A 260 7.23 -17.44 11.99
N SER A 261 7.29 -18.01 13.18
CA SER A 261 7.69 -17.33 14.40
C SER A 261 8.82 -18.14 15.04
N PRO A 262 10.08 -17.99 14.54
CA PRO A 262 11.18 -18.86 14.94
C PRO A 262 11.55 -18.73 16.42
N THR A 263 11.29 -17.57 17.03
CA THR A 263 11.53 -17.29 18.45
C THR A 263 10.23 -17.26 19.28
N GLY A 264 9.08 -17.61 18.69
CA GLY A 264 7.76 -17.56 19.34
C GLY A 264 7.26 -16.14 19.65
N GLY A 265 7.81 -15.13 18.96
CA GLY A 265 7.39 -13.74 19.00
C GLY A 265 6.69 -13.32 17.70
N THR A 266 7.19 -12.24 17.08
CA THR A 266 6.61 -11.65 15.87
C THR A 266 6.58 -12.64 14.71
N ILE A 267 5.46 -12.68 13.99
CA ILE A 267 5.34 -13.49 12.77
C ILE A 267 6.12 -12.78 11.65
N GLU A 268 7.11 -13.47 11.10
CA GLU A 268 7.81 -13.07 9.89
C GLU A 268 7.18 -13.77 8.70
N ALA A 269 6.97 -13.04 7.61
CA ALA A 269 6.40 -13.56 6.38
C ALA A 269 7.12 -13.00 5.15
N SER A 270 7.41 -13.85 4.18
CA SER A 270 7.88 -13.46 2.86
C SER A 270 7.07 -14.19 1.79
N LEU A 271 6.83 -13.51 0.66
CA LEU A 271 6.13 -14.06 -0.49
C LEU A 271 6.92 -13.72 -1.75
N SER A 272 7.07 -14.67 -2.66
CA SER A 272 7.59 -14.43 -4.01
C SER A 272 6.68 -15.07 -5.05
N ALA A 273 6.66 -14.55 -6.26
CA ALA A 273 5.88 -15.10 -7.36
C ALA A 273 6.49 -14.71 -8.70
N ALA A 274 6.32 -15.56 -9.73
CA ALA A 274 6.67 -15.18 -11.09
C ALA A 274 5.81 -14.01 -11.58
N ALA A 275 4.52 -13.99 -11.20
CA ALA A 275 3.64 -12.86 -11.44
C ALA A 275 2.60 -12.70 -10.32
N LEU A 276 2.37 -11.45 -9.94
CA LEU A 276 1.26 -11.00 -9.12
C LEU A 276 0.46 -9.97 -9.92
N THR A 277 -0.82 -10.25 -10.15
CA THR A 277 -1.72 -9.41 -10.93
C THR A 277 -2.89 -9.00 -10.04
N LEU A 278 -3.19 -7.71 -9.92
CA LEU A 278 -4.22 -7.18 -9.03
C LEU A 278 -5.09 -6.13 -9.72
N ASP A 279 -6.40 -6.21 -9.50
CA ASP A 279 -7.38 -5.17 -9.82
C ASP A 279 -7.72 -4.41 -8.53
N LEU A 280 -7.06 -3.27 -8.34
CA LEU A 280 -7.13 -2.47 -7.13
C LEU A 280 -8.45 -1.68 -7.08
N THR A 281 -9.05 -1.60 -5.89
CA THR A 281 -10.33 -0.94 -5.65
C THR A 281 -10.24 0.30 -4.78
N ALA A 282 -9.36 0.28 -3.78
CA ALA A 282 -9.18 1.37 -2.84
C ALA A 282 -7.79 1.28 -2.20
N GLY A 283 -7.26 2.40 -1.73
CA GLY A 283 -6.04 2.42 -0.92
C GLY A 283 -5.17 3.63 -1.16
N GLU A 284 -3.99 3.62 -0.56
CA GLU A 284 -2.95 4.61 -0.81
C GLU A 284 -1.72 3.88 -1.35
N LEU A 285 -1.22 4.34 -2.49
CA LEU A 285 0.05 3.87 -3.05
C LEU A 285 1.03 5.04 -3.13
N ASP A 286 2.14 4.88 -2.42
CA ASP A 286 3.30 5.75 -2.56
C ASP A 286 4.09 5.30 -3.79
N VAL A 287 4.08 6.13 -4.83
CA VAL A 287 4.81 5.83 -6.06
C VAL A 287 6.23 6.37 -5.91
N PRO A 288 7.25 5.55 -6.18
CA PRO A 288 8.63 6.00 -6.26
C PRO A 288 8.79 7.29 -7.09
N GLY A 289 9.47 8.30 -6.54
CA GLY A 289 9.54 9.64 -7.11
C GLY A 289 8.67 10.69 -6.38
N GLY A 290 7.85 10.28 -5.42
CA GLY A 290 7.19 11.18 -4.46
C GLY A 290 5.68 11.40 -4.60
N PRO A 291 4.99 11.08 -5.72
CA PRO A 291 3.53 11.12 -5.75
C PRO A 291 2.95 10.03 -4.84
N ARG A 292 2.03 10.43 -3.97
CA ARG A 292 1.09 9.52 -3.31
C ARG A 292 -0.23 9.59 -4.04
N VAL A 293 -0.79 8.44 -4.40
CA VAL A 293 -2.05 8.31 -5.13
C VAL A 293 -3.07 7.58 -4.27
N ASP A 294 -4.25 8.16 -4.11
CA ASP A 294 -5.40 7.49 -3.49
C ASP A 294 -6.04 6.61 -4.57
N VAL A 295 -5.68 5.34 -4.58
CA VAL A 295 -6.08 4.37 -5.61
C VAL A 295 -7.58 4.13 -5.55
N GLU A 296 -8.24 4.12 -6.70
CA GLU A 296 -9.63 3.71 -6.87
C GLU A 296 -9.83 2.83 -8.11
N ALA A 297 -10.94 2.09 -8.16
CA ALA A 297 -11.29 1.33 -9.35
C ALA A 297 -11.61 2.26 -10.55
N PRO A 298 -11.21 1.90 -11.78
CA PRO A 298 -10.58 0.63 -12.20
C PRO A 298 -9.04 0.72 -12.27
N SER A 299 -8.34 0.44 -11.16
CA SER A 299 -6.87 0.45 -11.15
C SER A 299 -6.30 -0.95 -11.36
N HIS A 300 -5.25 -1.06 -12.16
CA HIS A 300 -4.57 -2.32 -12.44
C HIS A 300 -3.09 -2.25 -12.05
N PHE A 301 -2.61 -3.30 -11.38
CA PHE A 301 -1.25 -3.40 -10.88
C PHE A 301 -0.71 -4.81 -11.12
N VAL A 302 0.40 -4.90 -11.86
CA VAL A 302 1.06 -6.15 -12.21
C VAL A 302 2.52 -6.09 -11.81
N VAL A 303 2.99 -7.11 -11.11
CA VAL A 303 4.41 -7.27 -10.75
C VAL A 303 4.90 -8.61 -11.26
N ARG A 304 5.88 -8.58 -12.17
CA ARG A 304 6.67 -9.76 -12.57
C ARG A 304 7.86 -9.92 -11.64
N ASP A 305 8.29 -11.16 -11.43
CA ASP A 305 9.39 -11.50 -10.53
C ASP A 305 9.22 -10.91 -9.12
N PHE A 306 7.97 -10.95 -8.64
CA PHE A 306 7.57 -10.37 -7.37
C PHE A 306 8.32 -11.02 -6.21
N ARG A 307 8.84 -10.20 -5.31
CA ARG A 307 9.40 -10.61 -4.02
C ARG A 307 9.00 -9.61 -2.95
N LEU A 308 8.41 -10.09 -1.87
CA LEU A 308 8.08 -9.34 -0.66
C LEU A 308 8.89 -9.90 0.51
N ARG A 309 9.61 -9.01 1.17
CA ARG A 309 10.44 -9.30 2.34
C ARG A 309 9.64 -9.08 3.64
N PRO A 310 10.08 -9.67 4.77
CA PRO A 310 9.41 -9.49 6.07
C PRO A 310 9.32 -8.05 6.57
N ASP A 311 10.18 -7.15 6.08
CA ASP A 311 10.18 -5.72 6.40
C ASP A 311 9.21 -4.89 5.53
N GLY A 312 8.44 -5.53 4.65
CA GLY A 312 7.49 -4.88 3.73
C GLY A 312 8.12 -4.34 2.46
N GLN A 313 9.45 -4.42 2.30
CA GLN A 313 10.09 -4.03 1.06
C GLN A 313 9.76 -5.07 -0.02
N TYR A 314 9.39 -4.57 -1.20
CA TYR A 314 9.13 -5.42 -2.35
C TYR A 314 10.09 -5.13 -3.50
N SER A 315 10.17 -6.09 -4.43
CA SER A 315 10.97 -6.00 -5.65
C SER A 315 10.25 -6.73 -6.79
N GLY A 316 10.59 -6.37 -8.02
CA GLY A 316 10.03 -6.93 -9.24
C GLY A 316 9.95 -5.91 -10.38
N ILE A 317 9.40 -6.31 -11.52
CA ILE A 317 9.14 -5.43 -12.66
C ILE A 317 7.66 -5.08 -12.67
N VAL A 318 7.35 -3.78 -12.55
CA VAL A 318 5.99 -3.27 -12.37
C VAL A 318 5.44 -2.68 -13.65
N ASP A 319 4.26 -3.15 -14.02
CA ASP A 319 3.34 -2.47 -14.93
C ASP A 319 2.13 -2.02 -14.11
N ALA A 320 1.74 -0.75 -14.23
CA ALA A 320 0.59 -0.24 -13.48
C ALA A 320 -0.15 0.82 -14.27
N GLU A 321 -1.48 0.78 -14.15
CA GLU A 321 -2.39 1.81 -14.57
C GLU A 321 -3.30 2.13 -13.39
N LEU A 322 -2.99 3.23 -12.70
CA LEU A 322 -3.65 3.62 -11.44
C LEU A 322 -4.50 4.85 -11.67
N PHE A 323 -5.68 4.85 -11.06
CA PHE A 323 -6.63 5.95 -11.06
C PHE A 323 -6.91 6.36 -9.62
N GLY A 324 -7.15 7.65 -9.39
CA GLY A 324 -7.43 8.17 -8.06
C GLY A 324 -8.10 9.53 -8.10
N LYS A 325 -9.09 9.77 -7.23
CA LYS A 325 -9.70 11.10 -7.09
C LYS A 325 -8.77 12.14 -6.51
N ALA A 326 -7.82 11.70 -5.69
CA ALA A 326 -6.90 12.55 -4.99
C ALA A 326 -5.49 11.97 -5.02
N GLY A 327 -4.53 12.85 -4.86
CA GLY A 327 -3.14 12.50 -4.66
C GLY A 327 -2.38 13.72 -4.18
N ARG A 328 -1.10 13.54 -3.90
CA ARG A 328 -0.22 14.65 -3.55
C ARG A 328 1.20 14.38 -3.99
N ILE A 329 1.90 15.45 -4.34
CA ILE A 329 3.36 15.45 -4.44
C ILE A 329 3.85 16.22 -3.23
N GLN A 330 4.63 15.58 -2.36
CA GLN A 330 5.18 16.21 -1.16
C GLN A 330 6.71 16.14 -1.15
N ARG A 331 7.37 17.28 -0.96
CA ARG A 331 8.84 17.35 -0.78
C ARG A 331 9.25 18.65 -0.09
N ASP A 332 10.16 18.56 0.88
CA ASP A 332 10.73 19.71 1.62
C ASP A 332 9.68 20.68 2.20
N GLY A 333 8.51 20.15 2.60
CA GLY A 333 7.39 20.93 3.16
C GLY A 333 6.40 21.48 2.13
N VAL A 334 6.70 21.41 0.83
CA VAL A 334 5.77 21.77 -0.24
C VAL A 334 4.85 20.60 -0.52
N VAL A 335 3.54 20.89 -0.59
CA VAL A 335 2.52 19.91 -0.97
C VAL A 335 1.76 20.44 -2.17
N VAL A 336 1.86 19.73 -3.30
CA VAL A 336 1.00 19.96 -4.46
C VAL A 336 -0.14 18.94 -4.38
N ALA A 337 -1.36 19.42 -4.14
CA ALA A 337 -2.55 18.59 -4.17
C ALA A 337 -2.90 18.25 -5.62
N LEU A 338 -3.12 16.96 -5.87
CA LEU A 338 -3.57 16.42 -7.14
C LEU A 338 -5.00 15.91 -7.00
N SER A 339 -5.75 15.98 -8.09
CA SER A 339 -7.09 15.43 -8.24
C SER A 339 -7.23 14.78 -9.62
N ASP A 340 -8.18 13.85 -9.79
CA ASP A 340 -8.36 13.09 -11.04
C ASP A 340 -7.02 12.50 -11.56
N VAL A 341 -6.28 11.86 -10.66
CA VAL A 341 -4.96 11.29 -10.90
C VAL A 341 -5.08 10.06 -11.78
N LYS A 342 -4.22 10.00 -12.79
CA LYS A 342 -4.01 8.85 -13.65
C LYS A 342 -2.51 8.63 -13.81
N LEU A 343 -2.03 7.50 -13.29
CA LEU A 343 -0.63 7.14 -13.33
C LEU A 343 -0.44 5.89 -14.17
N ARG A 344 0.55 5.91 -15.05
CA ARG A 344 0.90 4.80 -15.93
C ARG A 344 2.38 4.51 -15.89
N THR A 345 2.71 3.23 -15.80
CA THR A 345 4.08 2.74 -15.88
C THR A 345 4.10 1.39 -16.58
N THR A 346 5.19 1.13 -17.31
CA THR A 346 5.43 -0.16 -17.96
C THR A 346 6.91 -0.49 -17.80
N GLY A 347 7.20 -1.65 -17.21
CA GLY A 347 8.54 -2.17 -17.08
C GLY A 347 9.39 -1.48 -16.01
N VAL A 348 8.81 -0.77 -15.05
CA VAL A 348 9.58 -0.13 -13.97
C VAL A 348 10.18 -1.19 -13.06
N ALA A 349 11.50 -1.22 -12.98
CA ALA A 349 12.21 -2.12 -12.10
C ALA A 349 12.18 -1.57 -10.67
N ILE A 350 11.71 -2.37 -9.72
CA ILE A 350 11.73 -2.07 -8.30
C ILE A 350 12.70 -2.99 -7.59
N ALA A 351 13.66 -2.41 -6.89
CA ALA A 351 14.64 -3.10 -6.07
C ALA A 351 14.62 -2.52 -4.65
N ASN A 352 14.23 -3.34 -3.67
CA ASN A 352 14.12 -2.94 -2.26
C ASN A 352 13.29 -1.65 -2.05
N GLY A 353 12.15 -1.54 -2.74
CA GLY A 353 11.29 -0.35 -2.68
C GLY A 353 11.81 0.89 -3.44
N ARG A 354 12.89 0.77 -4.23
CA ARG A 354 13.41 1.83 -5.09
C ARG A 354 13.11 1.55 -6.56
N ALA A 355 12.59 2.52 -7.30
CA ALA A 355 12.23 2.36 -8.71
C ALA A 355 13.27 2.93 -9.67
N THR A 356 13.42 2.25 -10.80
CA THR A 356 14.11 2.73 -11.99
C THR A 356 13.27 2.44 -13.23
N GLY A 357 13.03 3.45 -14.06
CA GLY A 357 12.22 3.35 -15.28
C GLY A 357 11.28 4.53 -15.45
N ASP A 358 10.36 4.42 -16.42
CA ASP A 358 9.54 5.56 -16.85
C ASP A 358 8.14 5.54 -16.23
N VAL A 359 7.69 6.71 -15.78
CA VAL A 359 6.37 6.95 -15.19
C VAL A 359 5.69 8.12 -15.89
N GLN A 360 4.42 7.95 -16.22
CA GLN A 360 3.55 9.01 -16.72
C GLN A 360 2.49 9.33 -15.68
N LEU A 361 2.27 10.61 -15.44
CA LEU A 361 1.27 11.09 -14.48
C LEU A 361 0.46 12.20 -15.15
N GLU A 362 -0.85 12.00 -15.21
CA GLU A 362 -1.85 12.97 -15.62
C GLU A 362 -2.72 13.28 -14.40
N SER A 363 -3.00 14.55 -14.14
CA SER A 363 -3.87 14.95 -13.03
C SER A 363 -4.42 16.36 -13.25
N LYS A 364 -5.38 16.75 -12.42
CA LYS A 364 -5.69 18.15 -12.16
C LYS A 364 -4.94 18.59 -10.91
N TYR A 365 -4.20 19.69 -11.00
CA TYR A 365 -3.48 20.24 -9.85
C TYR A 365 -4.28 21.39 -9.22
N ARG A 366 -4.06 21.60 -7.92
CA ARG A 366 -4.45 22.81 -7.21
C ARG A 366 -3.26 23.30 -6.39
N MET A 367 -2.88 24.54 -6.61
CA MET A 367 -1.77 25.20 -5.91
C MET A 367 -2.19 26.57 -5.42
N ASP A 368 -2.16 26.75 -4.11
CA ASP A 368 -2.37 28.04 -3.46
C ASP A 368 -1.02 28.75 -3.36
N TYR A 369 -0.81 29.81 -4.14
CA TYR A 369 0.46 30.53 -4.21
C TYR A 369 0.28 32.02 -3.82
N PRO A 370 0.95 32.49 -2.75
CA PRO A 370 0.91 33.90 -2.38
C PRO A 370 1.86 34.71 -3.29
N LEU A 371 1.30 35.54 -4.16
CA LEU A 371 2.08 36.56 -4.87
C LEU A 371 2.45 37.67 -3.89
N VAL A 372 3.75 37.85 -3.64
CA VAL A 372 4.27 38.94 -2.79
C VAL A 372 4.74 40.08 -3.69
N VAL A 373 3.99 41.18 -3.70
CA VAL A 373 4.35 42.40 -4.41
C VAL A 373 5.05 43.33 -3.43
N ARG A 374 6.35 43.56 -3.67
CA ARG A 374 7.16 44.51 -2.89
C ARG A 374 7.10 45.88 -3.54
N TYR A 375 6.53 46.85 -2.83
CA TYR A 375 6.57 48.25 -3.22
C TYR A 375 7.92 48.83 -2.75
N PRO A 376 8.69 49.51 -3.60
CA PRO A 376 9.96 50.14 -3.21
C PRO A 376 9.76 51.40 -2.36
N VAL A 377 8.52 51.79 -2.10
CA VAL A 377 8.17 52.79 -1.07
C VAL A 377 7.94 52.05 0.25
N ALA A 378 8.91 52.15 1.17
CA ALA A 378 8.89 51.43 2.45
C ALA A 378 7.59 51.61 3.29
N GLN A 379 6.88 52.72 3.07
CA GLN A 379 5.63 53.08 3.76
C GLN A 379 4.40 52.30 3.26
N VAL A 380 4.45 51.66 2.08
CA VAL A 380 3.32 50.94 1.47
C VAL A 380 3.27 49.46 1.89
N GLY A 381 4.35 48.93 2.48
CA GLY A 381 4.44 47.55 2.95
C GLY A 381 4.46 46.49 1.82
N GLU A 382 4.69 45.23 2.18
CA GLU A 382 4.52 44.11 1.26
C GLU A 382 3.02 43.82 1.08
N ARG A 383 2.54 43.72 -0.17
CA ARG A 383 1.18 43.23 -0.44
C ARG A 383 1.23 41.78 -0.84
N ARG A 384 0.43 40.94 -0.16
CA ARG A 384 0.28 39.53 -0.49
C ARG A 384 -1.07 39.32 -1.15
N VAL A 385 -1.06 38.76 -2.35
CA VAL A 385 -2.27 38.39 -3.10
C VAL A 385 -2.29 36.87 -3.17
N GLN A 386 -3.29 36.24 -2.54
CA GLN A 386 -3.45 34.80 -2.60
C GLN A 386 -4.00 34.44 -3.99
N LEU A 387 -3.21 33.75 -4.80
CA LEU A 387 -3.61 33.27 -6.11
C LEU A 387 -3.89 31.78 -6.06
N LEU A 388 -5.03 31.37 -6.59
CA LEU A 388 -5.42 29.98 -6.76
C LEU A 388 -5.09 29.54 -8.18
N PHE A 389 -4.07 28.70 -8.33
CA PHE A 389 -3.74 28.05 -9.59
C PHE A 389 -4.38 26.66 -9.64
N GLN A 390 -5.20 26.40 -10.65
CA GLN A 390 -5.84 25.10 -10.84
C GLN A 390 -5.96 24.75 -12.32
N GLY A 391 -5.66 23.52 -12.71
CA GLY A 391 -5.75 23.11 -14.11
C GLY A 391 -5.19 21.73 -14.36
N ALA A 392 -4.95 21.38 -15.62
CA ALA A 392 -4.38 20.08 -15.99
C ALA A 392 -2.86 20.09 -15.79
N LEU A 393 -2.32 18.97 -15.32
CA LEU A 393 -0.89 18.64 -15.20
C LEU A 393 -0.64 17.31 -15.92
N ALA A 394 0.35 17.29 -16.79
CA ALA A 394 0.87 16.08 -17.40
C ALA A 394 2.38 16.03 -17.21
N THR A 395 2.90 14.88 -16.78
CA THR A 395 4.34 14.67 -16.60
C THR A 395 4.77 13.34 -17.18
N LYS A 396 5.96 13.31 -17.78
CA LYS A 396 6.68 12.10 -18.17
C LYS A 396 8.02 12.11 -17.44
N LEU A 397 8.21 11.15 -16.55
CA LEU A 397 9.34 11.10 -15.64
C LEU A 397 10.14 9.83 -15.90
N HIS A 398 11.45 9.97 -15.89
CA HIS A 398 12.41 8.89 -15.78
C HIS A 398 12.93 8.85 -14.34
N LEU A 399 12.72 7.73 -13.68
CA LEU A 399 13.16 7.46 -12.32
C LEU A 399 14.48 6.72 -12.34
N GLN A 400 15.39 7.13 -11.45
CA GLN A 400 16.64 6.43 -11.20
C GLN A 400 16.85 6.30 -9.69
N ASP A 401 16.80 5.06 -9.21
CA ASP A 401 16.91 4.71 -7.80
C ASP A 401 15.96 5.52 -6.87
N ALA A 402 14.78 5.87 -7.39
CA ALA A 402 13.82 6.73 -6.71
C ALA A 402 13.14 5.96 -5.58
N GLY A 403 13.20 6.47 -4.35
CA GLY A 403 12.60 5.82 -3.16
C GLY A 403 11.43 6.61 -2.57
N SER A 404 10.87 6.09 -1.48
CA SER A 404 9.99 6.86 -0.60
C SER A 404 10.77 7.99 0.08
N GLY A 405 10.10 9.09 0.42
CA GLY A 405 10.74 10.24 1.10
C GLY A 405 11.62 11.13 0.20
N GLY A 406 11.55 10.96 -1.12
CA GLY A 406 12.26 11.83 -2.07
C GLY A 406 13.71 11.44 -2.35
N GLU A 407 14.16 10.26 -1.93
CA GLU A 407 15.48 9.74 -2.29
C GLU A 407 15.59 9.43 -3.79
N GLY A 408 16.82 9.46 -4.32
CA GLY A 408 17.11 9.17 -5.72
C GLY A 408 16.89 10.36 -6.65
N THR A 409 16.72 10.04 -7.94
CA THR A 409 16.59 11.02 -9.02
C THR A 409 15.31 10.78 -9.81
N ALA A 410 14.60 11.86 -10.14
CA ALA A 410 13.47 11.83 -11.06
C ALA A 410 13.58 13.01 -12.03
N THR A 411 13.79 12.69 -13.31
CA THR A 411 14.01 13.69 -14.36
C THR A 411 13.02 13.52 -15.49
N GLY A 412 12.61 14.58 -16.16
CA GLY A 412 11.73 14.43 -17.31
C GLY A 412 11.09 15.73 -17.74
N GLU A 413 9.89 15.64 -18.27
CA GLU A 413 9.14 16.77 -18.82
C GLU A 413 7.81 16.92 -18.10
N TYR A 414 7.37 18.17 -17.96
CA TYR A 414 6.04 18.48 -17.48
C TYR A 414 5.37 19.53 -18.36
N ARG A 415 4.04 19.53 -18.31
CA ARG A 415 3.20 20.59 -18.85
C ARG A 415 2.03 20.82 -17.89
N PHE A 416 1.85 22.05 -17.44
CA PHE A 416 0.64 22.44 -16.72
C PHE A 416 -0.09 23.58 -17.41
N THR A 417 -1.42 23.54 -17.34
CA THR A 417 -2.30 24.59 -17.87
C THR A 417 -2.82 25.44 -16.72
N VAL A 418 -2.74 26.75 -16.86
CA VAL A 418 -3.17 27.76 -15.90
C VAL A 418 -4.33 28.56 -16.52
N PRO A 419 -5.47 28.71 -15.82
CA PRO A 419 -6.51 29.64 -16.22
C PRO A 419 -5.96 31.07 -16.24
N TRP A 420 -6.39 31.86 -17.20
CA TRP A 420 -5.90 33.22 -17.36
C TRP A 420 -6.24 34.20 -16.20
N PRO A 421 -7.44 34.18 -15.57
CA PRO A 421 -7.82 35.23 -14.62
C PRO A 421 -6.87 35.43 -13.41
N PRO A 422 -6.32 34.38 -12.76
CA PRO A 422 -5.29 34.55 -11.73
C PRO A 422 -4.01 35.24 -12.22
N ILE A 423 -3.58 34.96 -13.45
CA ILE A 423 -2.40 35.60 -14.06
C ILE A 423 -2.69 37.07 -14.36
N GLU A 424 -3.89 37.38 -14.86
CA GLU A 424 -4.34 38.75 -15.08
C GLU A 424 -4.34 39.55 -13.78
N GLN A 425 -4.89 39.00 -12.71
CA GLN A 425 -4.91 39.63 -11.39
C GLN A 425 -3.49 39.89 -10.87
N ALA A 426 -2.58 38.91 -11.03
CA ALA A 426 -1.17 39.04 -10.65
C ALA A 426 -0.48 40.17 -11.42
N ALA A 427 -0.63 40.17 -12.75
CA ALA A 427 -0.03 41.15 -13.64
C ALA A 427 -0.47 42.58 -13.28
N PHE A 428 -1.76 42.78 -13.03
CA PHE A 428 -2.30 44.08 -12.69
C PHE A 428 -1.84 44.59 -11.33
N GLU A 429 -1.71 43.72 -10.34
CA GLU A 429 -1.18 44.15 -9.04
C GLU A 429 0.29 44.56 -9.13
N VAL A 430 1.10 43.87 -9.95
CA VAL A 430 2.49 44.29 -10.23
C VAL A 430 2.55 45.60 -11.02
N LEU A 431 1.74 45.75 -12.08
CA LEU A 431 1.69 46.98 -12.88
C LEU A 431 1.21 48.17 -12.06
N ARG A 432 0.16 47.99 -11.25
CA ARG A 432 -0.35 49.01 -10.32
C ARG A 432 0.73 49.44 -9.34
N ALA A 433 1.52 48.50 -8.82
CA ALA A 433 2.66 48.80 -7.96
C ALA A 433 3.74 49.63 -8.67
N LYS A 434 4.05 49.35 -9.94
CA LYS A 434 4.99 50.17 -10.74
C LYS A 434 4.41 51.55 -11.04
N TRP A 435 3.15 51.66 -11.46
CA TRP A 435 2.52 52.96 -11.74
C TRP A 435 2.50 53.88 -10.53
N ILE A 436 2.20 53.38 -9.33
CA ILE A 436 2.23 54.19 -8.10
C ILE A 436 3.63 54.79 -7.83
N GLN A 437 4.70 54.10 -8.23
CA GLN A 437 6.07 54.60 -8.08
C GLN A 437 6.37 55.74 -9.04
N ASP A 438 5.91 55.62 -10.27
CA ASP A 438 6.23 56.56 -11.35
C ASP A 438 5.39 57.84 -11.28
N ILE A 439 4.35 57.90 -10.43
CA ILE A 439 3.57 59.11 -10.20
C ILE A 439 4.46 60.16 -9.52
N PRO A 440 4.80 61.28 -10.19
CA PRO A 440 5.66 62.31 -9.63
C PRO A 440 5.04 62.93 -8.36
N PRO A 441 5.85 63.40 -7.39
CA PRO A 441 5.36 63.99 -6.13
C PRO A 441 4.34 65.12 -6.30
N VAL A 442 4.45 65.88 -7.39
CA VAL A 442 3.55 66.98 -7.76
C VAL A 442 2.12 66.50 -8.05
N MET A 443 1.94 65.23 -8.39
CA MET A 443 0.65 64.62 -8.74
C MET A 443 -0.09 63.98 -7.55
N ARG A 444 0.48 63.95 -6.34
CA ARG A 444 -0.15 63.34 -5.15
C ARG A 444 -1.45 64.02 -4.68
N LYS A 445 -1.81 65.18 -5.25
CA LYS A 445 -3.06 65.92 -4.99
C LYS A 445 -4.22 65.50 -5.91
N VAL A 446 -3.98 64.49 -6.76
CA VAL A 446 -4.94 63.97 -7.74
C VAL A 446 -5.09 62.48 -7.46
N ASP A 447 -6.33 62.01 -7.34
CA ASP A 447 -6.63 60.59 -7.20
C ASP A 447 -6.62 59.95 -8.59
N PHE A 448 -5.86 58.87 -8.73
CA PHE A 448 -5.78 58.06 -9.93
C PHE A 448 -6.37 56.68 -9.65
N VAL A 449 -7.35 56.28 -10.45
CA VAL A 449 -7.90 54.92 -10.44
C VAL A 449 -7.63 54.32 -11.81
N ILE A 450 -6.93 53.19 -11.83
CA ILE A 450 -6.65 52.44 -13.06
C ILE A 450 -7.37 51.10 -12.93
N ASP A 451 -8.39 50.93 -13.77
CA ASP A 451 -9.24 49.76 -13.81
C ASP A 451 -8.97 48.93 -15.08
N PRO A 452 -8.76 47.62 -14.94
CA PRO A 452 -8.55 46.75 -16.07
C PRO A 452 -9.87 46.47 -16.81
N ARG A 453 -9.91 46.73 -18.12
CA ARG A 453 -11.02 46.30 -18.98
C ARG A 453 -10.77 44.94 -19.60
N ARG A 454 -9.54 44.70 -20.05
CA ARG A 454 -9.11 43.43 -20.63
C ARG A 454 -7.61 43.34 -20.55
N PHE A 455 -7.07 42.32 -19.93
CA PHE A 455 -5.69 41.92 -20.12
C PHE A 455 -5.73 40.49 -20.60
N GLY A 456 -5.03 40.17 -21.67
CA GLY A 456 -5.18 38.86 -22.29
C GLY A 456 -4.13 38.58 -23.34
N PRO A 457 -3.85 37.30 -23.59
CA PRO A 457 -3.02 36.92 -24.73
C PRO A 457 -3.66 37.40 -26.05
N CYS A 458 -2.83 37.92 -26.95
CA CYS A 458 -3.16 38.24 -28.36
C CYS A 458 -2.53 37.25 -29.35
N GLY A 459 -2.00 36.14 -28.85
CA GLY A 459 -1.26 35.09 -29.55
C GLY A 459 -0.15 34.54 -28.65
N GLY A 460 0.54 33.46 -29.06
CA GLY A 460 1.50 32.72 -28.22
C GLY A 460 2.70 33.50 -27.67
N THR A 461 2.97 34.71 -28.19
CA THR A 461 4.09 35.57 -27.75
C THR A 461 3.66 37.00 -27.41
N CYS A 462 2.36 37.28 -27.37
CA CYS A 462 1.80 38.63 -27.38
C CYS A 462 0.78 38.79 -26.24
N PHE A 463 0.87 39.90 -25.51
CA PHE A 463 -0.17 40.33 -24.57
C PHE A 463 -0.79 41.66 -24.95
N LEU A 464 -2.11 41.76 -24.80
CA LEU A 464 -2.89 42.96 -25.02
C LEU A 464 -3.48 43.42 -23.69
N VAL A 465 -3.23 44.69 -23.36
CA VAL A 465 -3.79 45.35 -22.18
C VAL A 465 -4.76 46.44 -22.61
N SER A 466 -5.93 46.49 -21.98
CA SER A 466 -6.96 47.50 -22.12
C SER A 466 -7.33 48.03 -20.73
N LEU A 467 -7.20 49.33 -20.56
CA LEU A 467 -7.39 50.01 -19.27
C LEU A 467 -8.39 51.13 -19.38
N ASP A 468 -9.15 51.32 -18.32
CA ASP A 468 -9.81 52.57 -17.99
C ASP A 468 -8.99 53.33 -16.97
N VAL A 469 -8.52 54.51 -17.35
CA VAL A 469 -7.85 55.42 -16.42
C VAL A 469 -8.84 56.51 -16.02
N THR A 470 -9.19 56.56 -14.75
CA THR A 470 -9.97 57.64 -14.14
C THR A 470 -9.06 58.54 -13.32
N VAL A 471 -9.12 59.85 -13.60
CA VAL A 471 -8.38 60.88 -12.87
C VAL A 471 -9.36 61.84 -12.20
N GLU A 472 -9.22 62.03 -10.89
CA GLU A 472 -10.05 62.92 -10.08
C GLU A 472 -9.18 63.90 -9.27
N LYS A 473 -9.27 65.20 -9.58
CA LYS A 473 -8.67 66.25 -8.75
C LYS A 473 -9.67 66.66 -7.66
N LYS A 474 -9.33 66.42 -6.40
CA LYS A 474 -10.13 66.87 -5.24
C LYS A 474 -9.72 68.30 -4.84
N GLU A 475 -10.65 69.25 -4.90
CA GLU A 475 -10.53 70.52 -4.19
C GLU A 475 -11.53 70.60 -3.03
N ALA A 476 -11.26 71.50 -2.08
CA ALA A 476 -11.96 71.64 -0.81
C ALA A 476 -13.48 71.90 -0.94
N LYS A 477 -14.04 72.07 -2.15
CA LYS A 477 -15.49 72.21 -2.41
C LYS A 477 -15.95 71.59 -3.75
N GLY A 478 -15.43 70.41 -4.15
CA GLY A 478 -16.04 69.62 -5.23
C GLY A 478 -15.06 68.90 -6.16
N ARG A 479 -15.59 67.94 -6.94
CA ARG A 479 -14.85 67.18 -7.97
C ARG A 479 -14.62 68.07 -9.18
N LEU A 480 -13.36 68.30 -9.56
CA LEU A 480 -13.03 69.29 -10.60
C LEU A 480 -13.22 68.75 -12.04
N PHE A 481 -12.94 67.47 -12.28
CA PHE A 481 -13.24 66.75 -13.53
C PHE A 481 -13.05 65.24 -13.36
N ARG A 482 -13.68 64.44 -14.24
CA ARG A 482 -13.46 63.00 -14.42
C ARG A 482 -13.17 62.75 -15.90
N GLN A 483 -12.02 62.18 -16.23
CA GLN A 483 -11.71 61.73 -17.59
C GLN A 483 -11.52 60.22 -17.61
N ILE A 484 -12.04 59.56 -18.64
CA ILE A 484 -11.85 58.14 -18.90
C ILE A 484 -11.02 58.01 -20.17
N CYS A 485 -9.87 57.36 -20.06
CA CYS A 485 -9.02 57.07 -21.20
C CYS A 485 -9.04 55.56 -21.46
N ASP A 486 -9.33 55.17 -22.71
CA ASP A 486 -9.17 53.80 -23.17
C ASP A 486 -7.70 53.62 -23.57
N ALA A 487 -6.89 52.94 -22.78
CA ALA A 487 -5.50 52.68 -23.17
C ALA A 487 -5.37 51.28 -23.77
N GLN A 488 -4.63 51.14 -24.88
CA GLN A 488 -4.30 49.83 -25.45
C GLN A 488 -2.79 49.65 -25.47
N GLY A 489 -2.32 48.51 -24.99
CA GLY A 489 -0.91 48.18 -25.02
C GLY A 489 -0.62 46.79 -25.54
N LYS A 490 0.56 46.62 -26.14
CA LYS A 490 1.11 45.32 -26.53
C LYS A 490 2.39 45.06 -25.74
N ALA A 491 2.61 43.82 -25.33
CA ALA A 491 3.83 43.38 -24.68
C ALA A 491 4.29 42.04 -25.23
N ASP A 492 5.59 41.80 -25.17
CA ASP A 492 6.22 40.54 -25.55
C ASP A 492 6.29 39.62 -24.32
N LEU A 493 5.85 38.37 -24.47
CA LEU A 493 6.04 37.34 -23.45
C LEU A 493 7.44 36.74 -23.58
N VAL A 494 8.22 36.76 -22.50
CA VAL A 494 9.58 36.20 -22.49
C VAL A 494 9.73 35.25 -21.31
N VAL A 495 10.28 34.07 -21.59
CA VAL A 495 10.70 33.11 -20.57
C VAL A 495 12.11 33.44 -20.12
N ASP A 496 12.30 33.61 -18.81
CA ASP A 496 13.60 33.69 -18.18
C ASP A 496 13.88 32.37 -17.44
N ALA A 497 14.60 31.49 -18.13
CA ALA A 497 14.95 30.17 -17.62
C ALA A 497 15.81 30.24 -16.34
N ALA A 498 16.66 31.28 -16.19
CA ALA A 498 17.56 31.39 -15.04
C ALA A 498 16.80 31.69 -13.75
N SER A 499 15.80 32.57 -13.81
CA SER A 499 14.92 32.87 -12.67
C SER A 499 13.73 31.92 -12.54
N ARG A 500 13.57 30.97 -13.48
CA ARG A 500 12.40 30.07 -13.59
C ARG A 500 11.10 30.88 -13.63
N SER A 501 11.07 31.94 -14.41
CA SER A 501 9.95 32.85 -14.49
C SER A 501 9.58 33.15 -15.94
N PHE A 502 8.39 33.70 -16.15
CA PHE A 502 8.07 34.39 -17.39
C PHE A 502 7.54 35.78 -17.08
N LEU A 503 7.89 36.71 -17.96
CA LEU A 503 7.69 38.13 -17.76
C LEU A 503 7.22 38.80 -19.04
N LEU A 504 6.65 39.99 -18.88
CA LEU A 504 6.36 40.87 -20.00
C LEU A 504 7.51 41.85 -20.21
N ARG A 505 7.98 41.93 -21.46
CA ARG A 505 8.89 42.98 -21.93
C ARG A 505 8.17 43.95 -22.82
N ASN A 506 8.74 45.16 -22.90
CA ASN A 506 8.25 46.21 -23.78
C ASN A 506 6.77 46.55 -23.57
N VAL A 507 6.28 46.50 -22.32
CA VAL A 507 4.89 46.84 -22.02
C VAL A 507 4.71 48.33 -22.29
N ARG A 508 4.14 48.65 -23.44
CA ARG A 508 3.85 50.03 -23.87
C ARG A 508 2.35 50.22 -23.88
N ILE A 509 1.88 51.25 -23.19
CA ILE A 509 0.46 51.55 -23.06
C ILE A 509 0.18 52.86 -23.80
N GLU A 510 -0.62 52.81 -24.86
CA GLU A 510 -0.98 53.99 -25.62
C GLU A 510 -2.36 54.48 -25.19
N PRO A 511 -2.47 55.64 -24.50
CA PRO A 511 -3.76 56.16 -24.09
C PRO A 511 -4.54 56.73 -25.29
N ARG A 512 -5.80 56.31 -25.45
CA ARG A 512 -6.79 56.94 -26.33
C ARG A 512 -7.88 57.58 -25.47
N CYS A 513 -7.67 58.83 -25.09
CA CYS A 513 -8.65 59.57 -24.30
C CYS A 513 -9.74 60.18 -25.20
N ARG A 514 -11.01 59.92 -24.92
CA ARG A 514 -12.14 60.60 -25.57
C ARG A 514 -12.55 61.81 -24.73
N GLY A 515 -12.56 63.01 -25.33
CA GLY A 515 -12.86 64.28 -24.65
C GLY A 515 -11.61 65.15 -24.50
N ILE A 516 -11.65 66.34 -25.08
CA ILE A 516 -10.50 67.24 -25.22
C ILE A 516 -10.34 68.06 -23.95
N VAL A 517 -9.36 67.70 -23.12
CA VAL A 517 -8.55 68.65 -22.35
C VAL A 517 -7.10 68.25 -22.55
N GLY A 518 -6.42 68.87 -23.52
CA GLY A 518 -5.05 68.51 -23.92
C GLY A 518 -4.02 68.54 -22.79
N TRP A 519 -4.30 69.26 -21.69
CA TRP A 519 -3.46 69.24 -20.49
C TRP A 519 -3.44 67.88 -19.79
N VAL A 520 -4.56 67.15 -19.72
CA VAL A 520 -4.62 65.84 -19.04
C VAL A 520 -3.90 64.76 -19.85
N VAL A 521 -4.00 64.78 -21.18
CA VAL A 521 -3.21 63.90 -22.06
C VAL A 521 -1.70 64.17 -21.90
N ASN A 522 -1.31 65.44 -21.75
CA ASN A 522 0.08 65.81 -21.43
C ASN A 522 0.48 65.45 -19.98
N PHE A 523 -0.48 65.29 -19.07
CA PHE A 523 -0.25 65.00 -17.64
C PHE A 523 -0.12 63.49 -17.36
N ILE A 524 -0.95 62.66 -17.99
CA ILE A 524 -0.94 61.19 -17.83
C ILE A 524 -0.09 60.52 -18.92
N GLY A 525 0.12 61.19 -20.05
CA GLY A 525 0.91 60.73 -21.19
C GLY A 525 2.24 60.12 -20.78
N PRO A 526 3.12 60.83 -20.03
CA PRO A 526 4.42 60.30 -19.61
C PRO A 526 4.33 58.99 -18.81
N LEU A 527 3.35 58.87 -17.90
CA LEU A 527 3.12 57.67 -17.08
C LEU A 527 2.68 56.46 -17.91
N LEU A 528 1.80 56.65 -18.89
CA LEU A 528 1.28 55.55 -19.72
C LEU A 528 2.20 55.22 -20.90
N THR A 529 2.91 56.21 -21.45
CA THR A 529 3.90 56.01 -22.52
C THR A 529 5.24 55.44 -22.02
N THR A 530 5.42 55.31 -20.70
CA THR A 530 6.60 54.66 -20.14
C THR A 530 6.59 53.18 -20.49
N THR A 531 7.69 52.71 -21.09
CA THR A 531 7.86 51.30 -21.39
C THR A 531 8.27 50.57 -20.11
N TYR A 532 7.39 49.69 -19.62
CA TYR A 532 7.70 48.85 -18.47
C TYR A 532 8.40 47.58 -18.96
N ASN A 533 9.64 47.38 -18.49
CA ASN A 533 10.39 46.16 -18.72
C ASN A 533 10.30 45.23 -17.51
N ASP A 534 10.44 43.93 -17.78
CA ASP A 534 10.58 42.86 -16.79
C ASP A 534 9.45 42.87 -15.74
N VAL A 535 8.20 42.82 -16.22
CA VAL A 535 7.02 42.58 -15.36
C VAL A 535 6.85 41.08 -15.20
N VAL A 536 7.38 40.52 -14.11
CA VAL A 536 7.26 39.09 -13.79
C VAL A 536 5.79 38.74 -13.55
N LEU A 537 5.26 37.83 -14.36
CA LEU A 537 3.87 37.37 -14.25
C LEU A 537 3.74 36.17 -13.32
N PHE A 538 4.74 35.28 -13.36
CA PHE A 538 4.81 34.10 -12.53
C PHE A 538 6.26 33.67 -12.39
N GLN A 539 6.59 33.16 -11.20
CA GLN A 539 7.87 32.55 -10.91
C GLN A 539 7.62 31.20 -10.25
N MET A 540 8.30 30.17 -10.74
CA MET A 540 8.24 28.85 -10.13
C MET A 540 8.80 28.93 -8.70
N PRO A 541 8.07 28.40 -7.69
CA PRO A 541 8.58 28.26 -6.33
C PRO A 541 9.97 27.61 -6.33
N THR A 542 10.87 28.15 -5.49
CA THR A 542 12.29 27.79 -5.57
C THR A 542 12.59 26.37 -5.14
N ASP A 543 11.73 25.84 -4.28
CA ASP A 543 11.64 24.50 -3.72
C ASP A 543 11.04 23.46 -4.69
N LEU A 544 10.37 23.90 -5.75
CA LEU A 544 9.93 23.01 -6.82
C LEU A 544 11.05 22.77 -7.85
N PRO A 545 11.18 21.53 -8.38
CA PRO A 545 12.24 21.11 -9.31
C PRO A 545 12.00 21.55 -10.76
N PHE A 546 10.99 22.38 -10.98
CA PHE A 546 10.42 22.62 -12.29
C PHE A 546 11.16 23.80 -12.94
N THR A 547 11.68 23.60 -14.15
CA THR A 547 12.18 24.69 -14.98
C THR A 547 11.05 25.25 -15.83
N ILE A 548 11.11 26.50 -16.27
CA ILE A 548 10.20 27.03 -17.28
C ILE A 548 11.01 27.16 -18.58
N GLU A 549 10.63 26.41 -19.62
CA GLU A 549 11.32 26.41 -20.91
C GLU A 549 10.47 27.02 -22.02
N SER A 550 9.15 26.81 -21.97
CA SER A 550 8.22 27.43 -22.90
C SER A 550 6.90 27.78 -22.22
N VAL A 551 6.28 28.83 -22.75
CA VAL A 551 4.96 29.28 -22.36
C VAL A 551 4.15 29.48 -23.64
N ASP A 552 3.00 28.84 -23.71
CA ASP A 552 2.03 28.98 -24.78
C ASP A 552 0.73 29.53 -24.20
N SER A 553 -0.12 30.13 -25.03
CA SER A 553 -1.35 30.77 -24.56
C SER A 553 -2.51 30.59 -25.53
N GLY A 554 -3.67 30.21 -25.00
CA GLY A 554 -4.96 30.27 -25.70
C GLY A 554 -5.73 31.54 -25.35
N SER A 555 -7.01 31.59 -25.70
CA SER A 555 -7.89 32.74 -25.41
C SER A 555 -8.05 33.06 -23.91
N ASP A 556 -7.96 32.04 -23.06
CA ASP A 556 -8.37 32.04 -21.66
C ASP A 556 -7.46 31.17 -20.77
N TRP A 557 -6.33 30.69 -21.30
CA TRP A 557 -5.38 29.83 -20.59
C TRP A 557 -3.94 30.08 -21.02
N ILE A 558 -3.00 29.67 -20.15
CA ILE A 558 -1.57 29.58 -20.43
C ILE A 558 -1.10 28.15 -20.19
N ALA A 559 -0.30 27.57 -21.08
CA ALA A 559 0.39 26.31 -20.84
C ALA A 559 1.85 26.60 -20.56
N ILE A 560 2.35 26.08 -19.45
CA ILE A 560 3.73 26.19 -19.03
C ILE A 560 4.35 24.81 -19.16
N ALA A 561 5.44 24.71 -19.91
CA ALA A 561 6.17 23.48 -20.11
C ALA A 561 7.65 23.66 -19.80
N GLY A 562 8.25 22.58 -19.31
CA GLY A 562 9.67 22.55 -19.02
C GLY A 562 10.10 21.19 -18.51
N LYS A 563 11.23 21.19 -17.81
CA LYS A 563 11.84 19.97 -17.29
C LYS A 563 11.59 19.83 -15.80
N VAL A 564 11.51 18.57 -15.41
CA VAL A 564 11.58 18.13 -14.03
C VAL A 564 13.01 17.69 -13.78
N ALA A 565 13.65 18.25 -12.77
CA ALA A 565 14.98 17.81 -12.34
C ALA A 565 14.97 17.64 -10.81
N TRP A 566 14.46 16.51 -10.33
CA TRP A 566 14.56 16.12 -8.94
C TRP A 566 15.85 15.33 -8.71
N THR A 567 16.73 15.85 -7.87
CA THR A 567 17.87 15.11 -7.32
C THR A 567 17.86 15.27 -5.80
N SER A 568 17.88 14.17 -5.05
CA SER A 568 18.10 14.25 -3.62
C SER A 568 19.55 14.65 -3.33
N LYS A 569 19.78 15.61 -2.43
CA LYS A 569 21.05 15.65 -1.70
C LYS A 569 21.08 14.39 -0.84
N ALA A 570 22.09 13.53 -1.03
CA ALA A 570 22.32 12.41 -0.15
C ALA A 570 22.28 12.90 1.31
N SER A 571 21.49 12.24 2.15
CA SER A 571 21.48 12.48 3.59
C SER A 571 22.93 12.40 4.06
N ALA A 572 23.47 13.51 4.58
CA ALA A 572 24.82 13.52 5.11
C ALA A 572 24.90 12.44 6.19
N ALA A 573 25.75 11.43 5.98
CA ALA A 573 25.99 10.42 6.99
C ALA A 573 26.29 11.11 8.32
N PRO A 574 25.72 10.66 9.45
CA PRO A 574 26.03 11.25 10.75
C PRO A 574 27.55 11.27 10.92
N PRO A 575 28.14 12.39 11.39
CA PRO A 575 29.58 12.50 11.52
C PRO A 575 30.07 11.33 12.37
N LYS A 576 31.03 10.57 11.84
CA LYS A 576 31.71 9.53 12.61
C LYS A 576 32.18 10.16 13.92
N PRO A 577 31.93 9.54 15.09
CA PRO A 577 32.53 10.01 16.32
C PRO A 577 34.04 10.03 16.12
N SER A 578 34.64 11.19 16.40
CA SER A 578 36.08 11.38 16.30
C SER A 578 36.78 10.48 17.34
N PRO A 579 37.97 9.94 17.01
CA PRO A 579 38.66 8.92 17.81
C PRO A 579 38.99 9.36 19.23
#